data_AF-A0A151QV72-F1
#
_entry.id   AF-A0A151QV72-F1
#
_cell.length_a   1.000
_cell.length_b   1.000
_cell.length_c   1.000
_cell.angle_alpha   90.00
_cell.angle_beta   90.00
_cell.angle_gamma   90.00
#
_symmetry.space_group_name_H-M   'P 1'
#
loop_
_entity.id
_entity.type
_entity.pdbx_description
1 polymer ?
#
loop_
_entity_poly.entity_id
_entity_poly.type
_entity_poly.pdbx_seq_one_letter_code
_entity_poly.pdbx_strand_id
1 'polypeptide(L)'
;MIVFASGNVTDALALLKFRESISIDPYGILLSWNTSTHFCNWHGITCHLIHQRVTELNLQGYKLKGSISPHIGNLSYMRIFNLNHNNFYGNIPQELGRLSQLQFIFVDIIHWKEKFLQT
;
A
#
# COMPACT_ATOMS: atom_id res chain seq x y z
N MET A 1 3.53 -22.92 24.08
CA MET A 1 3.07 -22.34 22.80
C MET A 1 2.50 -20.97 23.10
N ILE A 2 3.19 -19.90 22.72
CA ILE A 2 2.67 -18.54 22.82
C ILE A 2 2.43 -18.09 21.39
N VAL A 3 1.15 -17.96 21.00
CA VAL A 3 0.76 -17.50 19.68
C VAL A 3 0.90 -15.98 19.69
N PHE A 4 2.11 -15.47 19.41
CA PHE A 4 2.26 -14.06 19.08
C PHE A 4 1.63 -13.82 17.72
N ALA A 5 0.73 -12.84 17.65
CA ALA A 5 -0.11 -12.51 16.51
C ALA A 5 0.70 -12.45 15.19
N SER A 6 0.64 -13.53 14.41
CA SER A 6 1.32 -13.62 13.11
C SER A 6 0.87 -12.53 12.14
N GLY A 7 -0.35 -12.02 12.27
CA GLY A 7 -0.89 -10.96 11.41
C GLY A 7 -0.28 -9.57 11.60
N ASN A 8 0.13 -9.18 12.82
CA ASN A 8 0.56 -7.80 13.08
C ASN A 8 1.95 -7.52 12.51
N VAL A 9 2.87 -8.48 12.60
CA VAL A 9 4.22 -8.35 12.01
C VAL A 9 4.14 -8.36 10.49
N THR A 10 3.22 -9.14 9.92
CA THR A 10 3.04 -9.25 8.47
C THR A 10 2.61 -7.94 7.83
N ASP A 11 1.69 -7.18 8.44
CA ASP A 11 1.22 -5.92 7.87
C ASP A 11 2.33 -4.86 7.82
N ALA A 12 3.09 -4.70 8.91
CA ALA A 12 4.22 -3.77 8.97
C ALA A 12 5.27 -4.09 7.89
N LEU A 13 5.62 -5.38 7.72
CA LEU A 13 6.59 -5.80 6.71
C LEU A 13 6.07 -5.57 5.29
N ALA A 14 4.80 -5.84 5.03
CA ALA A 14 4.18 -5.56 3.74
C ALA A 14 4.21 -4.08 3.39
N LEU A 15 3.92 -3.21 4.35
CA LEU A 15 3.99 -1.75 4.19
C LEU A 15 5.44 -1.26 3.99
N LEU A 16 6.42 -1.80 4.72
CA LEU A 16 7.83 -1.45 4.49
C LEU A 16 8.30 -1.88 3.09
N LYS A 17 7.87 -3.06 2.61
CA LYS A 17 8.13 -3.52 1.24
C LYS A 17 7.40 -2.70 0.19
N PHE A 18 6.26 -2.11 0.52
CA PHE A 18 5.59 -1.13 -0.33
C PHE A 18 6.37 0.19 -0.37
N ARG A 19 6.83 0.70 0.77
CA ARG A 19 7.68 1.89 0.83
C ARG A 19 8.96 1.75 0.01
N GLU A 20 9.61 0.57 0.05
CA GLU A 20 10.80 0.28 -0.77
C GLU A 20 10.53 0.37 -2.29
N SER A 21 9.29 0.20 -2.76
CA SER A 21 8.93 0.35 -4.18
C SER A 21 8.62 1.79 -4.59
N ILE A 22 8.68 2.74 -3.66
CA ILE A 22 8.53 4.17 -3.90
C ILE A 22 9.90 4.78 -4.16
N SER A 23 10.10 5.32 -5.36
CA SER A 23 11.35 5.96 -5.79
C SER A 23 11.41 7.46 -5.47
N ILE A 24 10.26 8.14 -5.42
CA ILE A 24 10.19 9.56 -5.10
C ILE A 24 9.04 9.80 -4.11
N ASP A 25 9.37 10.42 -2.97
CA ASP A 25 8.46 10.94 -1.96
C ASP A 25 8.79 12.42 -1.70
N PRO A 26 8.24 13.35 -2.50
CA PRO A 26 8.66 14.76 -2.46
C PRO A 26 8.19 15.49 -1.19
N TYR A 27 7.19 14.97 -0.50
CA TYR A 27 6.63 15.57 0.72
C TYR A 27 7.11 14.87 2.00
N GLY A 28 7.87 13.78 1.89
CA GLY A 28 8.38 13.03 3.04
C GLY A 28 7.27 12.37 3.87
N ILE A 29 6.14 12.07 3.27
CA ILE A 29 5.00 11.50 4.00
C ILE A 29 5.28 10.08 4.51
N LEU A 30 6.20 9.36 3.86
CA LEU A 30 6.63 8.01 4.26
C LEU A 30 7.78 8.04 5.28
N LEU A 31 8.15 9.19 5.84
CA LEU A 31 9.14 9.28 6.93
C LEU A 31 8.65 8.62 8.23
N SER A 32 7.33 8.64 8.46
CA SER A 32 6.70 7.99 9.61
C SER A 32 6.76 6.46 9.53
N TRP A 33 6.94 5.89 8.32
CA TRP A 33 6.94 4.45 8.08
C TRP A 33 8.28 3.81 8.48
N ASN A 34 8.47 3.67 9.80
CA ASN A 34 9.69 3.15 10.39
C ASN A 34 9.41 2.27 11.62
N THR A 35 10.41 1.53 12.08
CA THR A 35 10.29 0.56 13.18
C THR A 35 10.15 1.19 14.57
N SER A 36 10.27 2.52 14.70
CA SER A 36 10.20 3.22 15.98
C SER A 36 8.77 3.45 16.45
N THR A 37 7.78 3.35 15.56
CA THR A 37 6.37 3.56 15.87
C THR A 37 5.52 2.41 15.33
N HIS A 38 4.42 2.11 16.02
CA HIS A 38 3.48 1.10 15.54
C HIS A 38 2.87 1.53 14.21
N PHE A 39 2.74 0.61 13.25
CA PHE A 39 2.36 0.92 11.86
C PHE A 39 0.97 1.56 11.72
N CYS A 40 0.07 1.34 12.68
CA CYS A 40 -1.23 2.03 12.71
C CYS A 40 -1.14 3.54 12.96
N ASN A 41 0.02 4.04 13.37
CA ASN A 41 0.28 5.48 13.54
C ASN A 41 1.03 6.07 12.33
N TRP A 42 1.32 5.27 11.31
CA TRP A 42 1.98 5.76 10.11
C TRP A 42 1.03 6.59 9.26
N HIS A 43 1.58 7.59 8.57
CA HIS A 43 0.79 8.46 7.70
C HIS A 43 0.07 7.65 6.63
N GLY A 44 -1.23 7.88 6.47
CA GLY A 44 -2.07 7.20 5.48
C GLY A 44 -2.47 5.77 5.85
N ILE A 45 -2.21 5.30 7.08
CA ILE A 45 -2.63 3.97 7.55
C ILE A 45 -3.80 4.08 8.52
N THR A 46 -4.87 3.33 8.26
CA THR A 46 -5.93 3.09 9.25
C THR A 46 -5.96 1.61 9.59
N CYS A 47 -6.08 1.29 10.88
CA CYS A 47 -6.19 -0.07 11.38
C CYS A 47 -7.55 -0.36 12.00
N HIS A 48 -7.93 -1.64 11.97
CA HIS A 48 -9.02 -2.17 12.78
C HIS A 48 -8.65 -2.11 14.27
N LEU A 49 -9.49 -1.45 15.08
CA LEU A 49 -9.20 -1.18 16.51
C LEU A 49 -8.88 -2.45 17.32
N ILE A 50 -9.62 -3.54 17.09
CA ILE A 50 -9.50 -4.76 17.89
C ILE A 50 -8.39 -5.67 17.36
N HIS A 51 -8.28 -5.78 16.04
CA HIS A 51 -7.39 -6.76 15.41
C HIS A 51 -6.00 -6.19 15.15
N GLN A 52 -5.85 -4.85 15.22
CA GLN A 52 -4.61 -4.15 14.90
C GLN A 52 -4.08 -4.56 13.51
N ARG A 53 -5.00 -4.69 12.55
CA ARG A 53 -4.72 -5.03 11.14
C ARG A 53 -5.07 -3.85 10.26
N VAL A 54 -4.31 -3.66 9.18
CA VAL A 54 -4.51 -2.56 8.24
C VAL A 54 -5.84 -2.76 7.50
N THR A 55 -6.71 -1.76 7.55
CA THR A 55 -7.98 -1.73 6.83
C THR A 55 -8.00 -0.70 5.71
N GLU A 56 -7.14 0.33 5.79
CA GLU A 56 -7.02 1.36 4.77
C GLU A 56 -5.56 1.75 4.58
N LEU A 57 -5.18 1.87 3.31
CA LEU A 57 -3.99 2.59 2.87
C LEU A 57 -4.45 3.74 1.96
N ASN A 58 -4.23 4.98 2.41
CA ASN A 58 -4.63 6.18 1.71
C ASN A 58 -3.45 7.15 1.58
N LEU A 59 -2.87 7.17 0.39
CA LEU A 59 -1.75 8.04 0.02
C LEU A 59 -2.12 8.95 -1.15
N GLN A 60 -3.39 9.34 -1.26
CA GLN A 60 -3.88 10.15 -2.36
C GLN A 60 -3.17 11.52 -2.44
N GLY A 61 -2.72 11.92 -3.62
CA GLY A 61 -2.35 13.32 -3.89
C GLY A 61 -0.96 13.76 -3.43
N TYR A 62 -0.05 12.83 -3.12
CA TYR A 62 1.28 13.16 -2.60
C TYR A 62 2.40 13.12 -3.67
N LYS A 63 2.03 13.10 -4.95
CA LYS A 63 2.98 13.06 -6.08
C LYS A 63 4.03 11.94 -5.95
N LEU A 64 3.69 10.86 -5.24
CA LEU A 64 4.57 9.71 -5.06
C LEU A 64 4.88 9.10 -6.42
N LYS A 65 6.13 8.68 -6.65
CA LYS A 65 6.53 7.98 -7.86
C LYS A 65 7.09 6.61 -7.50
N GLY A 66 6.69 5.57 -8.23
CA GLY A 66 7.14 4.20 -7.96
C GLY A 66 6.20 3.17 -8.58
N SER A 67 6.34 1.92 -8.14
CA SER A 67 5.44 0.83 -8.50
C SER A 67 4.66 0.33 -7.28
N ILE A 68 3.57 -0.38 -7.52
CA ILE A 68 2.80 -1.02 -6.45
C ILE A 68 3.47 -2.36 -6.12
N SER A 69 4.03 -2.49 -4.91
CA SER A 69 4.67 -3.72 -4.44
C SER A 69 3.64 -4.87 -4.34
N PRO A 70 3.97 -6.09 -4.84
CA PRO A 70 3.08 -7.26 -4.73
C PRO A 70 2.81 -7.67 -3.28
N HIS A 71 3.67 -7.24 -2.33
CA HIS A 71 3.49 -7.47 -0.90
C HIS A 71 2.22 -6.83 -0.34
N ILE A 72 1.60 -5.88 -1.06
CA ILE A 72 0.30 -5.31 -0.68
C ILE A 72 -0.77 -6.41 -0.52
N GLY A 73 -0.64 -7.52 -1.26
CA GLY A 73 -1.55 -8.68 -1.15
C GLY A 73 -1.49 -9.42 0.19
N ASN A 74 -0.55 -9.08 1.08
CA ASN A 74 -0.47 -9.65 2.43
C ASN A 74 -1.34 -8.90 3.45
N LEU A 75 -1.91 -7.74 3.08
CA LEU A 75 -2.75 -6.92 3.97
C LEU A 75 -4.19 -7.45 4.00
N SER A 76 -4.38 -8.66 4.52
CA SER A 76 -5.62 -9.45 4.38
C SER A 76 -6.91 -8.84 4.96
N TYR A 77 -6.82 -7.74 5.70
CA TYR A 77 -7.97 -6.98 6.25
C TYR A 77 -8.25 -5.69 5.49
N MET A 78 -7.49 -5.40 4.43
CA MET A 78 -7.61 -4.17 3.65
C MET A 78 -8.98 -4.09 2.97
N ARG A 79 -9.64 -2.95 3.17
CA ARG A 79 -10.95 -2.59 2.59
C ARG A 79 -10.82 -1.46 1.59
N ILE A 80 -9.90 -0.53 1.84
CA ILE A 80 -9.69 0.66 1.02
C ILE A 80 -8.21 0.74 0.64
N PHE A 81 -7.95 0.82 -0.66
CA PHE A 81 -6.62 1.05 -1.22
C PHE A 81 -6.68 2.26 -2.16
N ASN A 82 -6.13 3.38 -1.72
CA ASN A 82 -6.21 4.65 -2.44
C ASN A 82 -4.81 5.25 -2.69
N LEU A 83 -4.42 5.24 -3.96
CA LEU A 83 -3.20 5.84 -4.49
C LEU A 83 -3.49 6.88 -5.58
N ASN A 84 -4.74 7.35 -5.75
CA ASN A 84 -5.09 8.35 -6.77
C ASN A 84 -4.27 9.64 -6.63
N HIS A 85 -4.18 10.38 -7.72
CA HIS A 85 -3.39 11.61 -7.84
C HIS A 85 -1.91 11.41 -7.47
N ASN A 86 -1.30 10.33 -7.95
CA ASN A 86 0.13 10.05 -7.82
C ASN A 86 0.73 9.60 -9.16
N ASN A 87 2.05 9.41 -9.21
CA ASN A 87 2.81 9.01 -10.39
C ASN A 87 3.25 7.55 -10.32
N PHE A 88 2.33 6.65 -9.94
CA PHE A 88 2.60 5.20 -9.94
C PHE A 88 2.64 4.67 -11.38
N TYR A 89 3.55 3.72 -11.64
CA TYR A 89 3.75 3.10 -12.95
C TYR A 89 3.84 1.57 -12.85
N GLY A 90 3.79 0.92 -14.01
CA GLY A 90 3.80 -0.53 -14.13
C GLY A 90 2.42 -1.14 -13.96
N ASN A 91 2.39 -2.45 -13.71
CA ASN A 91 1.16 -3.21 -13.63
C ASN A 91 0.59 -3.19 -12.21
N ILE A 92 -0.74 -3.30 -12.10
CA ILE A 92 -1.42 -3.64 -10.85
C ILE A 92 -1.02 -5.10 -10.50
N PRO A 93 -0.38 -5.37 -9.35
CA PRO A 93 0.07 -6.72 -9.00
C PRO A 93 -1.14 -7.65 -8.83
N GLN A 94 -1.04 -8.88 -9.35
CA GLN A 94 -2.11 -9.87 -9.27
C GLN A 94 -2.42 -10.25 -7.81
N GLU A 95 -1.45 -10.08 -6.91
CA GLU A 95 -1.56 -10.30 -5.47
C GLU A 95 -2.64 -9.42 -4.82
N LEU A 96 -3.04 -8.30 -5.42
CA LEU A 96 -4.21 -7.54 -4.97
C LEU A 96 -5.49 -8.41 -4.98
N GLY A 97 -5.57 -9.41 -5.85
CA GLY A 97 -6.66 -10.39 -5.87
C GLY A 97 -6.73 -11.29 -4.62
N ARG A 98 -5.69 -11.31 -3.77
CA ARG A 98 -5.71 -12.03 -2.47
C ARG A 98 -6.47 -11.27 -1.38
N LEU A 99 -6.74 -9.98 -1.60
CA LEU A 99 -7.40 -9.12 -0.63
C LEU A 99 -8.92 -9.33 -0.67
N SER A 100 -9.39 -10.41 -0.06
CA SER A 100 -10.80 -10.81 -0.09
C SER A 100 -11.77 -9.83 0.58
N GLN A 101 -11.28 -8.92 1.42
CA GLN A 101 -12.06 -7.88 2.08
C GLN A 101 -12.05 -6.53 1.34
N LEU A 102 -11.34 -6.43 0.23
CA LEU A 102 -11.16 -5.18 -0.50
C LEU A 102 -12.47 -4.74 -1.15
N GLN A 103 -12.88 -3.51 -0.87
CA GLN A 103 -14.14 -2.93 -1.35
C GLN A 103 -13.89 -1.80 -2.35
N PHE A 104 -12.85 -1.00 -2.11
CA PHE A 104 -12.54 0.17 -2.90
C PHE A 104 -11.07 0.20 -3.31
N ILE A 105 -10.85 0.29 -4.62
CA ILE A 105 -9.54 0.53 -5.23
C ILE A 105 -9.61 1.85 -6.00
N PHE A 106 -8.73 2.77 -5.63
CA PHE A 106 -8.56 4.05 -6.29
C PHE A 106 -7.11 4.15 -6.76
N VAL A 107 -6.87 3.84 -8.03
CA VAL A 107 -5.57 4.01 -8.69
C VAL A 107 -5.78 4.76 -10.00
N ASP A 108 -4.90 5.71 -10.32
CA ASP A 108 -5.03 6.50 -11.54
C ASP A 108 -4.81 5.62 -12.78
N ILE A 109 -5.66 5.78 -13.79
CA ILE A 109 -5.57 5.07 -15.07
C ILE A 109 -4.60 5.83 -16.00
N ILE A 110 -3.29 5.79 -15.76
CA ILE A 110 -2.30 6.46 -16.62
C ILE A 110 -0.91 5.82 -16.40
N HIS A 111 -0.48 4.76 -17.12
CA HIS A 111 0.11 4.78 -18.47
C HIS A 111 -0.03 3.41 -19.18
N TRP A 112 -1.24 2.93 -19.47
CA TRP A 112 -1.44 1.74 -20.31
C TRP A 112 -1.53 2.05 -21.82
N LYS A 113 -1.41 3.33 -22.21
CA LYS A 113 -1.60 3.79 -23.59
C LYS A 113 -0.33 3.90 -24.44
N GLU A 114 0.88 3.88 -23.86
CA GLU A 114 2.10 4.06 -24.68
C GLU A 114 2.55 2.80 -25.43
N LYS A 115 1.96 1.63 -25.18
CA LYS A 115 2.26 0.41 -25.96
C LYS A 115 1.46 0.24 -27.26
N PHE A 116 0.53 1.16 -27.58
CA PHE A 116 -0.35 1.02 -28.76
C PHE A 116 -0.17 2.11 -29.83
N LEU A 117 0.82 3.01 -29.71
CA LEU A 117 1.15 4.00 -30.76
C LEU A 117 2.62 3.98 -31.20
N GLN A 118 3.36 2.93 -30.90
CA GLN A 118 4.72 2.70 -31.41
C GLN A 118 4.86 1.26 -31.94
N THR A 119 4.06 0.96 -32.97
CA THR A 119 4.38 0.06 -34.10
C THR A 119 3.33 0.29 -35.18
#